data_AF-A0A2Y9TXJ2-F1
#
_entry.id   AF-A0A2Y9TXJ2-F1
#
_cell.length_a   1.000
_cell.length_b   1.000
_cell.length_c   1.000
_cell.angle_alpha   90.00
_cell.angle_beta   90.00
_cell.angle_gamma   90.00
#
_symmetry.space_group_name_H-M   'P 1'
#
loop_
_entity.id
_entity.type
_entity.pdbx_description
1 polymer ?
#
loop_
_entity_poly.entity_id
_entity_poly.type
_entity_poly.pdbx_seq_one_letter_code
_entity_poly.pdbx_strand_id
1 'polypeptide(L)'
;MLLNTTIPRVIGACFYYPPQAALITVLPELVPLFPWPQPESVRQQAEHLVEFEADMLMYDYSMLFEGVGMMPAPPWGSVYLDQENLLMGESTRHYRQFLAQQGMAINTDNPEPEDQFGLMLMAFAYLLESDKPAAAQQLLSEHLLPWGERYLVLVQSSATEHDFYPQLAEMTMLYLQTLRQQLNLSVEAKALYL
;
A
#
# COMPACT_ATOMS: atom_id res chain seq x y z
N MET A 1 -17.64 -0.16 -8.98
CA MET A 1 -18.14 0.04 -7.59
C MET A 1 -16.98 0.62 -6.80
N LEU A 2 -17.18 1.65 -5.97
CA LEU A 2 -16.07 2.35 -5.29
C LEU A 2 -15.20 1.41 -4.42
N LEU A 3 -15.84 0.54 -3.65
CA LEU A 3 -15.19 -0.41 -2.74
C LEU A 3 -15.00 -1.77 -3.42
N ASN A 4 -14.17 -1.82 -4.46
CA ASN A 4 -13.74 -3.06 -5.11
C ASN A 4 -12.57 -3.67 -4.31
N THR A 5 -12.62 -4.98 -4.03
CA THR A 5 -11.61 -5.68 -3.23
C THR A 5 -10.41 -6.18 -4.05
N THR A 6 -10.55 -6.26 -5.38
CA THR A 6 -9.50 -6.67 -6.32
C THR A 6 -8.35 -5.66 -6.34
N ILE A 7 -8.65 -4.37 -6.44
CA ILE A 7 -7.62 -3.31 -6.50
C ILE A 7 -6.68 -3.32 -5.29
N PRO A 8 -7.17 -3.21 -4.04
CA PRO A 8 -6.27 -3.17 -2.88
C PRO A 8 -5.53 -4.50 -2.68
N ARG A 9 -6.08 -5.62 -3.14
CA ARG A 9 -5.36 -6.90 -3.15
C ARG A 9 -4.20 -6.93 -4.13
N VAL A 10 -4.45 -6.57 -5.39
CA VAL A 10 -3.42 -6.60 -6.43
C VAL A 10 -2.33 -5.58 -6.12
N ILE A 11 -2.72 -4.34 -5.81
CA ILE A 11 -1.75 -3.30 -5.43
C ILE A 11 -1.00 -3.72 -4.16
N GLY A 12 -1.70 -4.16 -3.12
CA GLY A 12 -1.07 -4.63 -1.89
C GLY A 12 -0.09 -5.77 -2.11
N ALA A 13 -0.43 -6.72 -2.98
CA ALA A 13 0.46 -7.81 -3.37
C ALA A 13 1.72 -7.31 -4.10
N CYS A 14 1.61 -6.32 -4.99
CA CYS A 14 2.77 -5.72 -5.66
C CYS A 14 3.75 -5.02 -4.70
N PHE A 15 3.26 -4.52 -3.55
CA PHE A 15 4.08 -3.90 -2.51
C PHE A 15 4.55 -4.87 -1.41
N TYR A 16 4.20 -6.14 -1.48
CA TYR A 16 4.49 -7.12 -0.42
C TYR A 16 5.17 -8.40 -0.91
N TYR A 17 4.79 -8.89 -2.08
CA TYR A 17 5.41 -10.08 -2.67
C TYR A 17 6.43 -9.66 -3.73
N PRO A 18 7.48 -10.46 -3.94
CA PRO A 18 8.38 -10.29 -5.08
C PRO A 18 7.60 -10.20 -6.39
N PRO A 19 8.11 -9.45 -7.39
CA PRO A 19 7.42 -9.21 -8.64
C PRO A 19 7.07 -10.54 -9.33
N GLN A 20 5.84 -10.62 -9.81
CA GLN A 20 5.30 -11.80 -10.49
C GLN A 20 4.59 -11.34 -11.75
N ALA A 21 4.82 -12.04 -12.87
CA ALA A 21 4.18 -11.72 -14.14
C ALA A 21 2.64 -11.62 -14.02
N ALA A 22 2.02 -12.51 -13.23
CA ALA A 22 0.57 -12.49 -13.00
C ALA A 22 0.07 -11.20 -12.31
N LEU A 23 0.85 -10.64 -11.37
CA LEU A 23 0.50 -9.38 -10.69
C LEU A 23 0.69 -8.16 -11.60
N ILE A 24 1.72 -8.18 -12.45
CA ILE A 24 2.02 -7.09 -13.37
C ILE A 24 0.97 -7.03 -14.49
N THR A 25 0.74 -8.16 -15.16
CA THR A 25 -0.17 -8.27 -16.32
C THR A 25 -1.63 -7.95 -16.00
N VAL A 26 -2.06 -8.05 -14.74
CA VAL A 26 -3.44 -7.75 -14.33
C VAL A 26 -3.67 -6.26 -14.00
N LEU A 27 -2.63 -5.42 -13.95
CA LEU A 27 -2.76 -3.99 -13.62
C LEU A 27 -3.72 -3.21 -14.55
N PRO A 28 -3.71 -3.40 -15.89
CA PRO A 28 -4.67 -2.74 -16.77
C PRO A 28 -6.14 -3.12 -16.48
N GLU A 29 -6.37 -4.34 -16.00
CA GLU A 29 -7.71 -4.84 -15.67
C GLU A 29 -8.30 -4.17 -14.41
N LEU A 30 -7.46 -3.48 -13.62
CA LEU A 30 -7.92 -2.70 -12.46
C LEU A 30 -8.59 -1.38 -12.87
N VAL A 31 -8.20 -0.83 -14.02
CA VAL A 31 -8.67 0.47 -14.50
C VAL A 31 -10.20 0.54 -14.61
N PRO A 32 -10.91 -0.40 -15.25
CA PRO A 32 -12.38 -0.34 -15.34
C PRO A 32 -13.11 -0.57 -14.00
N LEU A 33 -12.42 -1.03 -12.95
CA LEU A 33 -13.06 -1.41 -11.69
C LEU A 33 -13.31 -0.22 -10.75
N PHE A 34 -12.70 0.93 -11.01
CA PHE A 34 -12.67 2.07 -10.09
C PHE A 34 -12.83 3.42 -10.81
N PRO A 35 -13.48 4.41 -10.17
CA PRO A 35 -13.66 5.73 -10.76
C PRO A 35 -12.37 6.57 -10.64
N TRP A 36 -11.33 6.17 -11.37
CA TRP A 36 -10.05 6.89 -11.40
C TRP A 36 -10.22 8.34 -11.87
N PRO A 37 -9.60 9.33 -11.21
CA PRO A 37 -9.37 10.63 -11.79
C PRO A 37 -8.52 10.46 -13.07
N GLN A 38 -8.86 11.19 -14.14
CA GLN A 38 -8.15 11.10 -15.42
C GLN A 38 -7.96 9.64 -15.93
N PRO A 39 -9.06 8.90 -16.18
CA PRO A 39 -9.01 7.47 -16.42
C PRO A 39 -8.16 7.05 -17.63
N GLU A 40 -8.01 7.91 -18.65
CA GLU A 40 -7.14 7.62 -19.79
C GLU A 40 -5.65 7.69 -19.45
N SER A 41 -5.24 8.62 -18.57
CA SER A 41 -3.86 8.69 -18.10
C SER A 41 -3.51 7.47 -17.24
N VAL A 42 -4.43 7.06 -16.36
CA VAL A 42 -4.26 5.84 -15.55
C VAL A 42 -4.23 4.59 -16.42
N ARG A 43 -5.04 4.54 -17.49
CA ARG A 43 -4.99 3.45 -18.48
C ARG A 43 -3.62 3.36 -19.14
N GLN A 44 -3.12 4.46 -19.69
CA GLN A 44 -1.81 4.51 -20.35
C GLN A 44 -0.68 4.10 -19.40
N GLN A 45 -0.73 4.58 -18.16
CA GLN A 45 0.22 4.18 -17.12
C GLN A 45 0.15 2.68 -16.85
N ALA A 46 -1.04 2.11 -16.63
CA ALA A 46 -1.20 0.68 -16.39
C ALA A 46 -0.76 -0.18 -17.59
N GLU A 47 -1.00 0.27 -18.82
CA GLU A 47 -0.51 -0.37 -20.05
C GLU A 47 1.01 -0.32 -20.18
N HIS A 48 1.65 0.78 -19.77
CA HIS A 48 3.11 0.86 -19.75
C HIS A 48 3.72 -0.04 -18.66
N LEU A 49 3.06 -0.18 -17.50
CA LEU A 49 3.55 -1.06 -16.42
C LEU A 49 3.65 -2.53 -16.85
N VAL A 50 2.89 -2.98 -17.86
CA VAL A 50 3.00 -4.36 -18.37
C VAL A 50 4.18 -4.58 -19.32
N GLU A 51 4.91 -3.53 -19.70
CA GLU A 51 6.13 -3.64 -20.51
C GLU A 51 7.34 -4.14 -19.68
N PHE A 52 7.24 -4.11 -18.34
CA PHE A 52 8.27 -4.60 -17.44
C PHE A 52 8.09 -6.08 -17.14
N GLU A 53 9.15 -6.86 -17.33
CA GLU A 53 9.18 -8.27 -16.94
C GLU A 53 9.53 -8.42 -15.45
N ALA A 54 8.95 -9.42 -14.78
CA ALA A 54 9.14 -9.62 -13.34
C ALA A 54 10.62 -9.74 -12.93
N ASP A 55 11.44 -10.43 -13.73
CA ASP A 55 12.87 -10.62 -13.46
C ASP A 55 13.66 -9.31 -13.48
N MET A 56 13.24 -8.31 -14.26
CA MET A 56 13.87 -6.99 -14.31
C MET A 56 13.69 -6.21 -13.00
N LEU A 57 12.59 -6.47 -12.29
CA LEU A 57 12.17 -5.70 -11.12
C LEU A 57 12.72 -6.26 -9.80
N MET A 58 13.40 -7.41 -9.83
CA MET A 58 13.87 -8.08 -8.62
C MET A 58 14.85 -7.23 -7.80
N TYR A 59 15.75 -6.50 -8.46
CA TYR A 59 16.70 -5.61 -7.77
C TYR A 59 15.97 -4.44 -7.10
N ASP A 60 15.10 -3.75 -7.85
CA ASP A 60 14.31 -2.63 -7.33
C ASP A 60 13.43 -3.07 -6.16
N TYR A 61 12.79 -4.23 -6.26
CA TYR A 61 12.01 -4.83 -5.18
C TYR A 61 12.86 -5.09 -3.93
N SER A 62 14.03 -5.72 -4.09
CA SER A 62 14.92 -6.06 -2.98
C SER A 62 15.44 -4.81 -2.26
N MET A 63 15.73 -3.76 -3.01
CA MET A 63 16.19 -2.48 -2.48
C MET A 63 15.07 -1.74 -1.75
N LEU A 64 13.86 -1.70 -2.32
CA LEU A 64 12.72 -0.97 -1.76
C LEU A 64 12.08 -1.66 -0.57
N PHE A 65 11.97 -3.00 -0.59
CA PHE A 65 11.10 -3.72 0.35
C PHE A 65 11.80 -4.80 1.18
N GLU A 66 12.96 -5.31 0.75
CA GLU A 66 13.72 -6.33 1.53
C GLU A 66 14.95 -5.76 2.25
N GLY A 67 15.35 -4.52 1.95
CA GLY A 67 16.41 -3.82 2.66
C GLY A 67 17.81 -4.25 2.24
N VAL A 68 17.99 -4.63 0.98
CA VAL A 68 19.33 -4.79 0.41
C VAL A 68 19.97 -3.40 0.27
N GLY A 69 20.80 -3.04 1.26
CA GLY A 69 21.47 -1.73 1.32
C GLY A 69 20.68 -0.70 2.13
N MET A 70 20.65 0.55 1.67
CA MET A 70 19.82 1.59 2.27
C MET A 70 18.41 1.48 1.70
N MET A 71 17.40 1.31 2.57
CA MET A 71 15.99 1.27 2.18
C MET A 71 15.44 2.70 2.12
N PRO A 72 15.17 3.28 0.93
CA PRO A 72 14.83 4.70 0.79
C PRO A 72 13.40 5.02 1.25
N ALA A 73 12.51 4.02 1.25
CA ALA A 73 11.11 4.13 1.64
C ALA A 73 10.69 2.88 2.43
N PRO A 74 11.03 2.76 3.73
CA PRO A 74 10.70 1.58 4.51
C PRO A 74 9.20 1.34 4.59
N PRO A 75 8.67 0.17 4.21
CA PRO A 75 7.24 -0.02 3.98
C PRO A 75 6.40 -0.19 5.25
N TRP A 76 6.87 0.25 6.43
CA TRP A 76 6.18 0.07 7.71
C TRP A 76 5.76 1.39 8.33
N GLY A 77 4.50 1.50 8.73
CA GLY A 77 3.94 2.76 9.24
C GLY A 77 4.64 3.30 10.49
N SER A 78 5.12 2.43 11.37
CA SER A 78 5.90 2.82 12.55
C SER A 78 7.16 3.61 12.23
N VAL A 79 7.85 3.33 11.13
CA VAL A 79 9.07 4.06 10.73
C VAL A 79 8.78 5.54 10.41
N TYR A 80 7.56 5.86 9.98
CA TYR A 80 7.13 7.22 9.68
C TYR A 80 6.54 7.95 10.88
N LEU A 81 5.88 7.22 11.77
CA LEU A 81 5.09 7.78 12.86
C LEU A 81 5.84 7.82 14.20
N ASP A 82 6.93 7.07 14.33
CA ASP A 82 7.78 7.04 15.50
C ASP A 82 8.96 8.02 15.34
N GLN A 83 9.26 8.79 16.40
CA GLN A 83 10.32 9.80 16.38
C GLN A 83 11.72 9.21 16.19
N GLU A 84 11.93 7.96 16.60
CA GLU A 84 13.20 7.24 16.44
C GLU A 84 13.20 6.36 15.18
N ASN A 85 12.16 6.46 14.33
CA ASN A 85 11.98 5.71 13.09
C ASN A 85 12.06 4.18 13.29
N LEU A 86 11.62 3.71 14.46
CA LEU A 86 11.71 2.30 14.85
C LEU A 86 10.56 1.46 14.29
N LEU A 87 10.87 0.21 13.95
CA LEU A 87 9.88 -0.81 13.62
C LEU A 87 9.10 -1.26 14.86
N MET A 88 7.86 -1.70 14.64
CA MET A 88 6.99 -2.25 15.69
C MET A 88 6.76 -1.30 16.88
N GLY A 89 6.78 0.01 16.59
CA GLY A 89 6.55 1.09 17.54
C GLY A 89 5.09 1.17 18.03
N GLU A 90 4.72 2.31 18.62
CA GLU A 90 3.39 2.51 19.21
C GLU A 90 2.26 2.38 18.16
N SER A 91 2.47 2.92 16.95
CA SER A 91 1.48 2.82 15.86
C SER A 91 1.19 1.37 15.44
N THR A 92 2.21 0.51 15.36
CA THR A 92 2.04 -0.91 15.07
C THR A 92 1.25 -1.61 16.17
N ARG A 93 1.49 -1.28 17.44
CA ARG A 93 0.74 -1.86 18.58
C ARG A 93 -0.73 -1.47 18.54
N HIS A 94 -1.03 -0.19 18.28
CA HIS A 94 -2.41 0.27 18.09
C HIS A 94 -3.09 -0.41 16.91
N TYR A 95 -2.37 -0.55 15.79
CA TYR A 95 -2.91 -1.26 14.62
C TYR A 95 -3.17 -2.74 14.89
N ARG A 96 -2.25 -3.44 15.57
CA ARG A 96 -2.44 -4.83 16.00
C ARG A 96 -3.66 -5.00 16.90
N GLN A 97 -3.87 -4.10 17.84
CA GLN A 97 -5.06 -4.12 18.70
C GLN A 97 -6.34 -3.93 17.89
N PHE A 98 -6.35 -3.00 16.93
CA PHE A 98 -7.46 -2.82 16.00
C PHE A 98 -7.72 -4.10 15.20
N LEU A 99 -6.70 -4.71 14.59
CA LEU A 99 -6.84 -5.96 13.83
C LEU A 99 -7.42 -7.09 14.70
N ALA A 100 -6.95 -7.24 15.94
CA ALA A 100 -7.46 -8.23 16.88
C ALA A 100 -8.95 -8.02 17.20
N GLN A 101 -9.39 -6.77 17.39
CA GLN A 101 -10.82 -6.43 17.58
C GLN A 101 -11.67 -6.79 16.36
N GLN A 102 -11.09 -6.73 15.16
CA GLN A 102 -11.75 -7.14 13.93
C GLN A 102 -11.65 -8.65 13.65
N GLY A 103 -11.04 -9.44 14.53
CA GLY A 103 -10.88 -10.88 14.37
C GLY A 103 -9.72 -11.31 13.47
N MET A 104 -8.78 -10.41 13.19
CA MET A 104 -7.59 -10.64 12.36
C MET A 104 -6.30 -10.77 13.21
N ALA A 105 -6.35 -11.55 14.28
CA ALA A 105 -5.16 -11.80 15.09
C ALA A 105 -4.16 -12.67 14.31
N ILE A 106 -2.96 -12.14 14.04
CA ILE A 106 -1.88 -12.87 13.40
C ILE A 106 -1.10 -13.60 14.49
N ASN A 107 -1.11 -14.93 14.43
CA ASN A 107 -0.40 -15.82 15.35
C ASN A 107 0.58 -16.69 14.55
N THR A 108 1.71 -16.13 14.17
CA THR A 108 2.83 -16.84 13.55
C THR A 108 4.09 -16.68 14.39
N ASP A 109 5.05 -17.59 14.25
CA ASP A 109 6.27 -17.59 15.08
C ASP A 109 7.20 -16.40 14.78
N ASN A 110 7.10 -15.83 13.57
CA ASN A 110 7.83 -14.64 13.16
C ASN A 110 6.97 -13.81 12.19
N PRO A 111 6.03 -13.00 12.70
CA PRO A 111 5.18 -12.20 11.83
C PRO A 111 5.97 -11.02 11.27
N GLU A 112 5.85 -10.81 9.97
CA GLU A 112 6.05 -9.48 9.39
C GLU A 112 5.25 -8.46 10.22
N PRO A 113 5.80 -7.28 10.56
CA PRO A 113 5.03 -6.24 11.22
C PRO A 113 3.76 -5.92 10.43
N GLU A 114 2.63 -5.92 11.13
CA GLU A 114 1.31 -5.86 10.50
C GLU A 114 1.07 -4.53 9.77
N ASP A 115 1.77 -3.48 10.18
CA ASP A 115 1.75 -2.15 9.57
C ASP A 115 2.60 -2.03 8.29
N GLN A 116 2.99 -3.16 7.69
CA GLN A 116 3.56 -3.18 6.34
C GLN A 116 2.49 -2.74 5.31
N PHE A 117 2.84 -1.80 4.43
CA PHE A 117 1.89 -1.11 3.55
C PHE A 117 1.02 -2.04 2.69
N GLY A 118 1.63 -3.03 2.04
CA GLY A 118 0.93 -4.01 1.22
C GLY A 118 0.01 -4.92 2.04
N LEU A 119 0.45 -5.35 3.23
CA LEU A 119 -0.38 -6.08 4.19
C LEU A 119 -1.60 -5.26 4.62
N MET A 120 -1.43 -3.96 4.88
CA MET A 120 -2.54 -3.08 5.25
C MET A 120 -3.58 -2.95 4.13
N LEU A 121 -3.17 -2.86 2.86
CA LEU A 121 -4.09 -2.86 1.71
C LEU A 121 -4.83 -4.20 1.58
N MET A 122 -4.16 -5.33 1.79
CA MET A 122 -4.81 -6.64 1.80
C MET A 122 -5.78 -6.80 2.99
N ALA A 123 -5.43 -6.28 4.17
CA ALA A 123 -6.32 -6.24 5.33
C ALA A 123 -7.55 -5.35 5.08
N PHE A 124 -7.39 -4.22 4.38
CA PHE A 124 -8.51 -3.40 3.92
C PHE A 124 -9.46 -4.18 3.01
N ALA A 125 -8.92 -4.92 2.03
CA ALA A 125 -9.72 -5.78 1.17
C ALA A 125 -10.48 -6.85 1.97
N TYR A 126 -9.81 -7.51 2.91
CA TYR A 126 -10.42 -8.53 3.76
C TYR A 126 -11.57 -7.98 4.62
N LEU A 127 -11.44 -6.77 5.17
CA LEU A 127 -12.50 -6.13 5.95
C LEU A 127 -13.74 -5.86 5.12
N LEU A 128 -13.58 -5.42 3.87
CA LEU A 128 -14.70 -5.21 2.95
C LEU A 128 -15.43 -6.52 2.63
N GLU A 129 -14.70 -7.61 2.41
CA GLU A 129 -15.28 -8.93 2.13
C GLU A 129 -15.96 -9.57 3.33
N SER A 130 -15.48 -9.22 4.52
CA SER A 130 -16.09 -9.62 5.79
C SER A 130 -17.34 -8.79 6.14
N ASP A 131 -17.83 -7.97 5.20
CA ASP A 131 -18.96 -7.03 5.39
C ASP A 131 -18.73 -6.06 6.57
N LYS A 132 -17.49 -5.56 6.72
CA LYS A 132 -17.07 -4.60 7.76
C LYS A 132 -16.63 -3.26 7.16
N PRO A 133 -17.48 -2.55 6.40
CA PRO A 133 -17.09 -1.30 5.74
C PRO A 133 -16.68 -0.18 6.72
N ALA A 134 -17.25 -0.14 7.93
CA ALA A 134 -16.87 0.83 8.96
C ALA A 134 -15.44 0.60 9.46
N ALA A 135 -15.06 -0.66 9.71
CA ALA A 135 -13.69 -1.01 10.09
C ALA A 135 -12.72 -0.76 8.92
N ALA A 136 -13.14 -1.03 7.68
CA ALA A 136 -12.33 -0.74 6.50
C ALA A 136 -12.03 0.76 6.36
N GLN A 137 -13.02 1.63 6.60
CA GLN A 137 -12.83 3.08 6.64
C GLN A 137 -11.92 3.50 7.79
N GLN A 138 -12.08 2.92 8.98
CA GLN A 138 -11.21 3.17 10.13
C GLN A 138 -9.75 2.79 9.85
N LEU A 139 -9.51 1.62 9.24
CA LEU A 139 -8.17 1.20 8.79
C LEU A 139 -7.55 2.28 7.89
N LEU A 140 -8.28 2.77 6.90
CA LEU A 140 -7.78 3.81 6.01
C LEU A 140 -7.49 5.11 6.77
N SER A 141 -8.46 5.64 7.53
CA SER A 141 -8.35 6.98 8.12
C SER A 141 -7.39 7.08 9.30
N GLU A 142 -7.31 6.05 10.14
CA GLU A 142 -6.58 6.10 11.41
C GLU A 142 -5.21 5.42 11.34
N HIS A 143 -5.05 4.44 10.44
CA HIS A 143 -3.86 3.59 10.40
C HIS A 143 -3.05 3.72 9.11
N LEU A 144 -3.67 3.79 7.93
CA LEU A 144 -2.93 3.83 6.65
C LEU A 144 -2.65 5.26 6.16
N LEU A 145 -3.69 6.07 5.92
CA LEU A 145 -3.57 7.41 5.35
C LEU A 145 -2.73 8.41 6.17
N PRO A 146 -2.58 8.29 7.51
CA PRO A 146 -1.70 9.20 8.25
C PRO A 146 -0.24 9.19 7.82
N TRP A 147 0.24 8.12 7.16
CA TRP A 147 1.63 7.99 6.71
C TRP A 147 1.77 7.48 5.26
N GLY A 148 0.78 6.75 4.75
CA GLY A 148 0.85 6.07 3.46
C GLY A 148 1.11 7.02 2.28
N GLU A 149 0.54 8.23 2.30
CA GLU A 149 0.85 9.24 1.26
C GLU A 149 2.34 9.63 1.29
N ARG A 150 2.93 9.81 2.48
CA ARG A 150 4.36 10.12 2.62
C ARG A 150 5.24 8.97 2.14
N TYR A 151 4.91 7.74 2.50
CA TYR A 151 5.58 6.54 2.00
C TYR A 151 5.58 6.48 0.47
N LEU A 152 4.41 6.67 -0.16
CA LEU A 152 4.28 6.63 -1.62
C LEU A 152 5.10 7.73 -2.32
N VAL A 153 5.20 8.93 -1.73
CA VAL A 153 6.09 10.00 -2.25
C VAL A 153 7.56 9.57 -2.22
N LEU A 154 8.00 8.86 -1.18
CA LEU A 154 9.39 8.36 -1.11
C LEU A 154 9.62 7.23 -2.12
N VAL A 155 8.67 6.31 -2.30
CA VAL A 155 8.76 5.28 -3.36
C VAL A 155 8.84 5.94 -4.75
N GLN A 156 7.99 6.94 -5.01
CA GLN A 156 7.98 7.67 -6.28
C GLN A 156 9.31 8.39 -6.58
N SER A 157 10.00 8.88 -5.55
CA SER A 157 11.28 9.61 -5.68
C SER A 157 12.52 8.71 -5.52
N SER A 158 12.34 7.41 -5.34
CA SER A 158 13.44 6.48 -5.17
C SER A 158 14.18 6.24 -6.50
N ALA A 159 15.51 6.24 -6.44
CA ALA A 159 16.36 5.91 -7.59
C ALA A 159 16.34 4.41 -7.87
N THR A 160 15.40 3.98 -8.70
CA THR A 160 15.23 2.60 -9.17
C THR A 160 15.88 2.42 -10.55
N GLU A 161 16.20 1.18 -10.93
CA GLU A 161 16.64 0.85 -12.29
C GLU A 161 15.50 1.00 -13.30
N HIS A 162 14.27 0.75 -12.85
CA HIS A 162 13.06 0.78 -13.67
C HIS A 162 11.96 1.61 -13.01
N ASP A 163 11.25 2.41 -13.80
CA ASP A 163 10.19 3.30 -13.32
C ASP A 163 8.90 2.58 -12.87
N PHE A 164 8.89 1.24 -12.80
CA PHE A 164 7.74 0.44 -12.40
C PHE A 164 7.19 0.81 -11.02
N TYR A 165 8.02 0.74 -9.96
CA TYR A 165 7.58 1.03 -8.60
C TYR A 165 7.25 2.52 -8.38
N PRO A 166 8.01 3.49 -8.95
CA PRO A 166 7.60 4.88 -8.94
C PRO A 166 6.23 5.14 -9.56
N GLN A 167 5.93 4.53 -10.71
CA GLN A 167 4.63 4.67 -11.37
C GLN A 167 3.52 3.91 -10.63
N LEU A 168 3.80 2.73 -10.09
CA LEU A 168 2.85 2.01 -9.25
C LEU A 168 2.49 2.82 -7.99
N ALA A 169 3.46 3.51 -7.38
CA ALA A 169 3.24 4.38 -6.23
C ALA A 169 2.35 5.58 -6.57
N GLU A 170 2.54 6.19 -7.73
CA GLU A 170 1.67 7.26 -8.24
C GLU A 170 0.23 6.78 -8.45
N MET A 171 0.04 5.65 -9.14
CA MET A 171 -1.28 5.05 -9.33
C MET A 171 -1.94 4.73 -7.98
N THR A 172 -1.17 4.22 -7.02
CA THR A 172 -1.66 3.89 -5.67
C THR A 172 -2.02 5.13 -4.86
N MET A 173 -1.24 6.21 -4.99
CA MET A 173 -1.54 7.51 -4.38
C MET A 173 -2.90 8.00 -4.88
N LEU A 174 -3.11 7.95 -6.20
CA LEU A 174 -4.36 8.39 -6.81
C LEU A 174 -5.56 7.55 -6.32
N TYR A 175 -5.38 6.24 -6.19
CA TYR A 175 -6.39 5.33 -5.62
C TYR A 175 -6.77 5.75 -4.19
N LEU A 176 -5.78 5.92 -3.30
CA LEU A 176 -6.00 6.28 -1.90
C LEU A 176 -6.63 7.67 -1.74
N GLN A 177 -6.17 8.66 -2.50
CA GLN A 177 -6.73 10.01 -2.49
C GLN A 177 -8.20 10.01 -2.97
N THR A 178 -8.51 9.23 -4.00
CA THR A 178 -9.87 9.09 -4.51
C THR A 178 -10.77 8.42 -3.47
N LEU A 179 -10.32 7.37 -2.78
CA LEU A 179 -11.05 6.77 -1.67
C LEU A 179 -11.30 7.77 -0.55
N ARG A 180 -10.26 8.48 -0.11
CA ARG A 180 -10.35 9.50 0.94
C ARG A 180 -11.41 10.55 0.61
N GLN A 181 -11.42 11.05 -0.63
CA GLN A 181 -12.39 12.04 -1.09
C GLN A 181 -13.81 11.46 -1.19
N GLN A 182 -13.98 10.33 -1.89
CA GLN A 182 -15.31 9.77 -2.18
C GLN A 182 -16.00 9.21 -0.93
N LEU A 183 -15.23 8.76 0.07
CA LEU A 183 -15.74 8.28 1.35
C LEU A 183 -15.83 9.39 2.41
N ASN A 184 -15.39 10.62 2.09
CA ASN A 184 -15.30 11.75 3.02
C ASN A 184 -14.54 11.42 4.32
N LEU A 185 -13.40 10.74 4.19
CA LEU A 185 -12.61 10.31 5.35
C LEU A 185 -11.91 11.51 6.00
N SER A 186 -12.10 11.64 7.31
CA SER A 186 -11.29 12.55 8.14
C SER A 186 -10.03 11.83 8.60
N VAL A 187 -8.88 12.24 8.07
CA VAL A 187 -7.57 11.71 8.46
C VAL A 187 -6.98 12.63 9.52
N GLU A 188 -6.66 12.09 10.69
CA GLU A 188 -5.97 12.85 11.73
C GLU A 188 -4.55 13.18 11.29
N ALA A 189 -4.14 14.45 11.44
CA ALA A 189 -2.77 14.84 11.16
C ALA A 189 -1.85 14.29 12.25
N LYS A 190 -0.91 13.43 11.85
CA LYS A 190 0.17 12.91 12.72
C LYS A 190 1.49 13.56 12.34
N ALA A 191 2.39 13.70 13.31
CA ALA A 191 3.76 14.07 13.01
C ALA A 191 4.41 12.94 12.20
N LEU A 192 5.16 13.32 11.17
CA LEU A 192 5.92 12.41 10.33
C LEU A 192 7.40 12.68 10.52
N TYR A 193 8.16 11.61 10.76
CA TYR A 193 9.58 11.66 11.08
C TYR A 193 10.46 11.07 9.96
N LEU A 194 9.83 10.58 8.88
CA LEU A 194 10.50 10.20 7.63
C LEU A 194 9.81 10.81 6.41
#